data_AF-A0A9E2MUN5-F1
#
_entry.id   AF-A0A9E2MUN5-F1
#
_cell.length_a   1.000
_cell.length_b   1.000
_cell.length_c   1.000
_cell.angle_alpha   90.00
_cell.angle_beta   90.00
_cell.angle_gamma   90.00
#
_symmetry.space_group_name_H-M   'P 1'
#
loop_
_entity.id
_entity.type
_entity.pdbx_description
1 polymer ?
#
loop_
_entity_poly.entity_id
_entity_poly.type
_entity_poly.pdbx_seq_one_letter_code
_entity_poly.pdbx_strand_id
1 'polypeptide(L)'
;METRISEIADGIFRLSTFVTDIAPPAGFTFNQFLVMGDEPLMFHTGLRKMFALNRDALSRILPPEKLRWLAFGHFEADECGAMNEWLAVAPQATPAHGATGCMVSLDDFADRKPRMLADGEVIDLGGGKR
;
A
#
# COMPACT_ATOMS: atom_id res chain seq x y z
N MET A 1 -4.06 -16.05 11.61
CA MET A 1 -4.47 -14.86 10.84
C MET A 1 -3.78 -14.95 9.49
N GLU A 2 -4.52 -14.87 8.40
CA GLU A 2 -4.01 -15.03 7.03
C GLU A 2 -4.50 -13.85 6.18
N THR A 3 -3.64 -13.35 5.28
CA THR A 3 -4.02 -12.38 4.25
C THR A 3 -4.51 -13.11 3.01
N ARG A 4 -5.79 -12.94 2.68
CA ARG A 4 -6.40 -13.54 1.48
C ARG A 4 -6.22 -12.62 0.28
N ILE A 5 -5.91 -13.22 -0.87
CA ILE A 5 -5.78 -12.51 -2.15
C ILE A 5 -7.07 -12.68 -2.95
N SER A 6 -7.55 -11.61 -3.55
CA SER A 6 -8.66 -11.65 -4.52
C SER A 6 -8.37 -10.68 -5.65
N GLU A 7 -8.39 -11.14 -6.89
CA GLU A 7 -8.44 -10.23 -8.04
C GLU A 7 -9.85 -9.66 -8.15
N ILE A 8 -10.00 -8.34 -8.00
CA ILE A 8 -11.31 -7.67 -7.92
C ILE A 8 -11.66 -6.92 -9.21
N ALA A 9 -10.65 -6.67 -10.04
CA ALA A 9 -10.76 -6.22 -11.42
C ALA A 9 -9.47 -6.66 -12.12
N ASP A 10 -9.45 -6.62 -13.45
CA ASP A 10 -8.28 -7.01 -14.24
C ASP A 10 -7.01 -6.29 -13.77
N GLY A 11 -6.05 -7.03 -13.20
CA GLY A 11 -4.80 -6.48 -12.67
C GLY A 11 -4.93 -5.66 -11.38
N ILE A 12 -6.07 -5.71 -10.69
CA ILE A 12 -6.27 -5.09 -9.38
C ILE A 12 -6.56 -6.19 -8.36
N PHE A 13 -5.66 -6.33 -7.39
CA PHE A 13 -5.73 -7.36 -6.37
C PHE A 13 -5.98 -6.74 -5.00
N ARG A 14 -6.96 -7.28 -4.28
CA ARG A 14 -7.19 -7.00 -2.86
C ARG A 14 -6.46 -8.02 -2.00
N LEU A 15 -5.67 -7.54 -1.06
CA LEU A 15 -5.04 -8.29 0.02
C LEU A 15 -5.84 -7.98 1.29
N SER A 16 -6.54 -8.97 1.82
CA SER A 16 -7.52 -8.78 2.91
C SER A 16 -7.18 -9.65 4.11
N THR A 17 -6.98 -9.03 5.27
CA THR A 17 -6.78 -9.73 6.54
C THR A 17 -8.00 -9.51 7.43
N PHE A 18 -8.71 -10.59 7.77
CA PHE A 18 -9.84 -10.53 8.71
C PHE A 18 -9.37 -10.80 10.14
N VAL A 19 -9.73 -9.90 11.05
CA VAL A 19 -9.39 -9.94 12.48
C VAL A 19 -10.67 -10.03 13.29
N THR A 20 -10.94 -11.20 13.86
CA THR A 20 -12.15 -11.49 14.64
C THR A 20 -12.20 -10.77 15.97
N ASP A 21 -11.04 -10.43 16.53
CA ASP A 21 -10.92 -9.89 17.88
C ASP A 21 -11.23 -8.39 17.95
N ILE A 22 -11.34 -7.72 16.80
CA ILE A 22 -11.74 -6.32 16.70
C ILE A 22 -13.25 -6.25 16.51
N ALA A 23 -13.94 -5.47 17.34
CA ALA A 23 -15.40 -5.32 17.32
C ALA A 23 -16.18 -6.66 17.29
N PRO A 24 -15.96 -7.59 18.24
CA PRO A 24 -16.67 -8.86 18.27
C PRO A 24 -18.18 -8.64 18.48
N PRO A 25 -19.06 -9.43 17.83
CA PRO A 25 -18.75 -10.59 16.97
C PRO A 25 -18.52 -10.24 15.49
N ALA A 26 -18.59 -8.96 15.09
CA ALA A 26 -18.55 -8.55 13.69
C ALA A 26 -17.17 -8.76 13.05
N GLY A 27 -16.09 -8.55 13.81
CA GLY A 27 -14.73 -8.56 13.28
C GLY A 27 -14.42 -7.30 12.47
N PHE A 28 -13.19 -7.21 11.96
CA PHE A 28 -12.76 -6.11 11.10
C PHE A 28 -11.80 -6.61 10.00
N THR A 29 -11.85 -5.99 8.82
CA THR A 29 -10.94 -6.32 7.71
C THR A 29 -9.98 -5.18 7.43
N PHE A 30 -8.69 -5.48 7.40
CA PHE A 30 -7.68 -4.59 6.83
C PHE A 30 -7.45 -4.97 5.37
N ASN A 31 -7.62 -4.01 4.48
CA ASN A 31 -7.50 -4.21 3.04
C ASN A 31 -6.37 -3.35 2.47
N GLN A 32 -5.55 -3.97 1.63
CA GLN A 32 -4.56 -3.33 0.78
C GLN A 32 -4.86 -3.70 -0.68
N PHE A 33 -4.46 -2.84 -1.60
CA PHE A 33 -4.74 -3.03 -3.02
C PHE A 33 -3.44 -2.93 -3.83
N LEU A 34 -3.11 -3.99 -4.56
CA LEU A 34 -2.06 -3.99 -5.56
C LEU A 34 -2.69 -3.65 -6.91
N VAL A 35 -2.24 -2.57 -7.54
CA VAL A 35 -2.61 -2.18 -8.89
C VAL A 35 -1.44 -2.45 -9.82
N MET A 36 -1.65 -3.34 -10.78
CA MET A 36 -0.65 -3.72 -11.77
C MET A 36 -0.60 -2.70 -12.90
N GLY A 37 0.63 -2.38 -13.31
CA GLY A 37 0.97 -1.55 -14.46
C GLY A 37 2.45 -1.74 -14.78
N ASP A 38 2.98 -0.91 -15.67
CA ASP A 38 4.43 -0.80 -15.89
C ASP A 38 5.15 -0.32 -14.61
N GLU A 39 4.46 0.49 -13.80
CA GLU A 39 4.87 0.96 -12.48
C GLU A 39 3.89 0.48 -11.39
N PRO A 40 4.06 -0.72 -10.81
CA PRO A 40 3.11 -1.28 -9.85
C PRO A 40 2.94 -0.44 -8.59
N LEU A 41 1.69 -0.27 -8.15
CA LEU A 41 1.29 0.51 -6.98
C LEU A 41 0.74 -0.42 -5.88
N MET A 42 1.22 -0.24 -4.66
CA MET A 42 0.52 -0.70 -3.46
C MET A 42 -0.25 0.47 -2.83
N PHE A 43 -1.57 0.36 -2.78
CA PHE A 43 -2.46 1.28 -2.08
C PHE A 43 -2.85 0.70 -0.70
N HIS A 44 -2.55 1.44 0.36
CA HIS A 44 -2.44 0.99 1.75
C HIS A 44 -1.29 -0.01 1.97
N THR A 45 -0.48 0.25 2.99
CA THR A 45 0.65 -0.61 3.37
C THR A 45 0.29 -1.55 4.52
N GLY A 46 -0.77 -1.24 5.27
CA GLY A 46 -1.24 -2.01 6.42
C GLY A 46 -0.57 -1.58 7.74
N LEU A 47 -1.10 -2.09 8.85
CA LEU A 47 -0.42 -2.01 10.15
C LEU A 47 0.99 -2.58 10.06
N ARG A 48 1.95 -1.94 10.74
CA ARG A 48 3.34 -2.41 10.85
C ARG A 48 3.45 -3.89 11.22
N LYS A 49 2.64 -4.35 12.18
CA LYS A 49 2.61 -5.74 12.66
C LYS A 49 2.06 -6.73 11.61
N MET A 50 1.37 -6.26 10.58
CA MET A 50 0.83 -7.08 9.50
C MET A 50 1.76 -7.17 8.29
N PHE A 51 2.91 -6.48 8.31
CA PHE A 51 3.84 -6.44 7.17
C PHE A 51 4.20 -7.83 6.63
N ALA A 52 4.58 -8.77 7.50
CA ALA A 52 4.97 -10.11 7.05
C ALA A 52 3.82 -10.83 6.30
N LEU A 53 2.58 -10.74 6.81
CA LEU A 53 1.41 -11.36 6.18
C LEU A 53 1.13 -10.73 4.81
N ASN A 54 1.18 -9.40 4.73
CA ASN A 54 0.92 -8.65 3.50
C ASN A 54 2.03 -8.87 2.45
N ARG A 55 3.29 -8.89 2.87
CA ARG A 55 4.45 -9.19 2.02
C ARG A 55 4.39 -10.61 1.47
N ASP A 56 4.04 -11.59 2.30
CA ASP A 56 3.96 -12.99 1.88
C ASP A 56 2.78 -13.21 0.91
N ALA A 57 1.68 -12.46 1.07
CA ALA A 57 0.59 -12.45 0.10
C ALA A 57 1.00 -11.78 -1.22
N LEU A 58 1.58 -10.58 -1.18
CA LEU A 58 2.02 -9.87 -2.39
C LEU A 58 3.05 -10.68 -3.19
N SER A 59 4.00 -11.34 -2.51
CA SER A 59 5.05 -12.16 -3.14
C SER A 59 4.52 -13.31 -4.01
N ARG A 60 3.24 -13.70 -3.83
CA ARG A 60 2.57 -14.71 -4.67
C ARG A 60 2.08 -14.15 -6.01
N ILE A 61 2.03 -12.82 -6.15
CA ILE A 61 1.55 -12.09 -7.31
C ILE A 61 2.73 -11.41 -8.03
N LEU A 62 3.57 -10.70 -7.27
CA LEU A 62 4.67 -9.88 -7.77
C LEU A 62 5.83 -9.93 -6.76
N PRO A 63 7.10 -10.02 -7.20
CA PRO A 63 8.24 -9.83 -6.30
C PRO A 63 8.19 -8.44 -5.62
N PRO A 64 8.26 -8.32 -4.29
CA PRO A 64 8.14 -7.04 -3.57
C PRO A 64 9.07 -5.93 -4.08
N GLU A 65 10.27 -6.30 -4.53
CA GLU A 65 11.28 -5.37 -5.04
C GLU A 65 10.84 -4.64 -6.32
N LYS A 66 9.82 -5.14 -7.02
CA LYS A 66 9.23 -4.52 -8.22
C LYS A 66 8.17 -3.47 -7.92
N LEU A 67 7.77 -3.28 -6.66
CA LEU A 67 6.88 -2.18 -6.30
C LEU A 67 7.54 -0.85 -6.65
N ARG A 68 6.77 0.00 -7.35
CA ARG A 68 7.22 1.33 -7.77
C ARG A 68 6.59 2.44 -6.93
N TRP A 69 5.32 2.28 -6.57
CA TRP A 69 4.58 3.29 -5.82
C TRP A 69 3.99 2.70 -4.54
N LEU A 70 4.02 3.50 -3.47
CA LEU A 70 3.23 3.28 -2.26
C LEU A 70 2.33 4.50 -2.07
N ALA A 71 1.02 4.30 -1.92
CA ALA A 71 0.09 5.39 -1.64
C ALA A 71 -0.99 4.95 -0.64
N PHE A 72 -1.70 5.90 -0.06
CA PHE A 72 -2.77 5.66 0.92
C PHE A 72 -3.66 6.89 1.02
N GLY A 73 -4.84 6.75 1.64
CA GLY A 73 -5.83 7.82 1.72
C GLY A 73 -5.45 8.89 2.74
N HIS A 74 -4.89 8.50 3.88
CA HIS A 74 -4.42 9.40 4.91
C HIS A 74 -3.32 8.77 5.79
N PHE A 75 -2.71 9.60 6.63
CA PHE A 75 -1.72 9.15 7.60
C PHE A 75 -2.42 8.52 8.82
N GLU A 76 -2.64 7.21 8.78
CA GLU A 76 -3.07 6.42 9.93
C GLU A 76 -2.32 5.08 9.94
N ALA A 77 -2.06 4.54 11.13
CA ALA A 77 -1.20 3.38 11.30
C ALA A 77 -1.68 2.14 10.52
N ASP A 78 -2.98 1.96 10.32
CA ASP A 78 -3.52 0.85 9.55
C ASP A 78 -3.47 1.06 8.03
N GLU A 79 -3.42 2.30 7.55
CA GLU A 79 -3.22 2.61 6.14
C GLU A 79 -1.74 2.68 5.75
N CYS A 80 -0.87 3.27 6.58
CA CYS A 80 0.52 3.57 6.22
C CYS A 80 1.57 2.98 7.18
N GLY A 81 1.18 2.26 8.23
CA GLY A 81 2.09 1.88 9.32
C GLY A 81 3.24 0.95 8.95
N ALA A 82 3.12 0.18 7.86
CA ALA A 82 4.18 -0.68 7.33
C ALA A 82 5.00 -0.03 6.19
N MET A 83 4.82 1.27 5.93
CA MET A 83 5.42 1.94 4.77
C MET A 83 6.95 1.78 4.73
N ASN A 84 7.65 2.00 5.85
CA ASN A 84 9.11 1.93 5.88
C ASN A 84 9.61 0.47 5.73
N GLU A 85 8.87 -0.53 6.21
CA GLU A 85 9.15 -1.94 5.93
C GLU A 85 9.07 -2.25 4.44
N TRP A 86 8.08 -1.70 3.74
CA TRP A 86 7.98 -1.82 2.29
C TRP A 86 9.12 -1.10 1.58
N LEU A 87 9.50 0.11 1.99
CA LEU A 87 10.63 0.85 1.41
C LEU A 87 11.97 0.12 1.56
N ALA A 88 12.13 -0.65 2.65
CA ALA A 88 13.32 -1.46 2.90
C ALA A 88 13.44 -2.66 1.94
N VAL A 89 12.32 -3.28 1.55
CA VAL A 89 12.33 -4.43 0.62
C VAL A 89 12.10 -4.03 -0.85
N ALA A 90 11.55 -2.85 -1.10
CA ALA A 90 11.32 -2.28 -2.42
C ALA A 90 12.23 -1.07 -2.65
N PRO A 91 13.49 -1.29 -3.10
CA PRO A 91 14.50 -0.23 -3.20
C PRO A 91 14.13 0.86 -4.21
N GLN A 92 13.27 0.54 -5.19
CA GLN A 92 12.81 1.47 -6.22
C GLN A 92 11.43 2.08 -5.91
N ALA A 93 10.76 1.68 -4.82
CA ALA A 93 9.47 2.24 -4.47
C ALA A 93 9.58 3.72 -4.09
N THR A 94 8.53 4.50 -4.26
CA THR A 94 8.46 5.88 -3.75
C THR A 94 7.09 6.09 -3.11
N PRO A 95 7.01 6.60 -1.86
CA PRO A 95 5.74 7.01 -1.29
C PRO A 95 5.18 8.18 -2.10
N ALA A 96 3.90 8.17 -2.44
CA ALA A 96 3.23 9.27 -3.11
C ALA A 96 1.96 9.65 -2.37
N HIS A 97 1.78 10.94 -2.11
CA HIS A 97 0.64 11.44 -1.33
C HIS A 97 0.36 12.91 -1.67
N GLY A 98 -0.84 13.39 -1.34
CA GLY A 98 -1.18 14.81 -1.46
C GLY A 98 -0.34 15.70 -0.54
N ALA A 99 -0.16 16.95 -0.94
CA ALA A 99 0.72 17.94 -0.30
C ALA A 99 0.60 18.03 1.22
N THR A 100 -0.61 18.06 1.77
CA THR A 100 -0.82 18.12 3.22
C THR A 100 -0.18 16.94 3.93
N GLY A 101 -0.40 15.70 3.46
CA GLY A 101 0.17 14.50 4.09
C GLY A 101 1.70 14.46 4.03
N CYS A 102 2.29 14.96 2.93
CA CYS A 102 3.74 15.11 2.84
C CYS A 102 4.27 16.11 3.87
N MET A 103 3.73 17.32 3.86
CA MET A 103 4.22 18.43 4.68
C MET A 103 4.06 18.20 6.19
N VAL A 104 2.97 17.55 6.62
CA VAL A 104 2.65 17.41 8.04
C VAL A 104 3.16 16.10 8.66
N SER A 105 3.62 15.15 7.85
CA SER A 105 4.02 13.83 8.35
C SER A 105 5.11 13.17 7.51
N LEU A 106 4.88 12.93 6.22
CA LEU A 106 5.75 12.00 5.47
C LEU A 106 7.15 12.56 5.19
N ASP A 107 7.33 13.88 5.12
CA ASP A 107 8.66 14.47 4.93
C ASP A 107 9.61 14.19 6.12
N ASP A 108 9.07 13.97 7.32
CA ASP A 108 9.85 13.58 8.51
C ASP A 108 9.82 12.06 8.77
N PHE A 109 8.69 11.41 8.50
CA PHE A 109 8.47 10.00 8.87
C PHE A 109 9.02 8.98 7.84
N ALA A 110 9.04 9.32 6.55
CA ALA A 110 9.37 8.36 5.50
C ALA A 110 10.88 8.18 5.33
N ASP A 111 11.35 6.93 5.27
CA ASP A 111 12.78 6.62 5.02
C ASP A 111 13.25 7.06 3.61
N ARG A 112 12.31 7.36 2.72
CA ARG A 112 12.56 7.86 1.37
C ARG A 112 11.62 9.02 1.10
N LYS A 113 12.18 10.10 0.54
CA LYS A 113 11.45 11.33 0.22
C LYS A 113 10.16 11.02 -0.55
N PRO A 114 8.98 11.43 -0.05
CA PRO A 114 7.73 11.20 -0.76
C PRO A 114 7.63 12.07 -2.02
N ARG A 115 6.95 11.56 -3.05
CA ARG A 115 6.45 12.35 -4.16
C ARG A 115 5.18 13.07 -3.72
N MET A 116 5.29 14.38 -3.58
CA MET A 116 4.14 15.24 -3.34
C MET A 116 3.33 15.43 -4.62
N LEU A 117 2.02 15.21 -4.54
CA LEU A 117 1.07 15.42 -5.64
C LEU A 117 0.27 16.70 -5.44
N ALA A 118 0.07 17.44 -6.53
CA ALA A 118 -0.90 18.55 -6.60
C ALA A 118 -2.34 18.03 -6.76
N ASP A 119 -3.32 18.89 -6.47
CA ASP A 119 -4.73 18.57 -6.72
C ASP A 119 -4.97 18.27 -8.21
N GLY A 120 -5.64 17.16 -8.50
CA GLY A 120 -5.86 16.65 -9.86
C GLY A 120 -4.61 16.09 -10.58
N GLU A 121 -3.44 16.06 -9.95
CA GLU A 121 -2.26 15.42 -10.54
C GLU A 121 -2.45 13.90 -10.60
N VAL A 122 -2.01 13.30 -11.71
CA VAL A 122 -2.13 11.87 -11.96
C VAL A 122 -0.76 11.21 -11.99
N ILE A 123 -0.64 10.08 -11.30
CA ILE A 123 0.45 9.12 -11.52
C ILE A 123 -0.07 8.10 -12.55
N ASP A 124 0.53 8.10 -13.74
CA ASP A 124 0.29 7.06 -14.73
C ASP A 124 1.09 5.81 -14.35
N LEU A 125 0.39 4.70 -14.11
CA LEU A 125 1.01 3.42 -13.77
C LEU A 125 1.39 2.60 -15.01
N GLY A 126 1.07 3.07 -16.22
CA GLY A 126 1.27 2.35 -17.46
C GLY A 126 0.25 1.23 -17.70
N GLY A 127 0.35 0.54 -18.82
CA GLY A 127 -0.54 -0.57 -19.18
C GLY A 127 -1.99 -0.21 -19.58
N GLY A 128 -2.33 1.08 -19.71
CA GLY A 128 -3.58 1.54 -20.34
C GLY A 128 -4.88 1.31 -19.56
N LYS A 129 -4.80 0.91 -18.28
CA LYS A 129 -5.98 0.78 -17.41
C LYS A 129 -6.33 2.15 -16.84
N ARG A 130 -7.16 2.89 -17.58
CA ARG A 130 -7.80 4.14 -17.13
C ARG A 130 -9.20 3.85 -16.61
#